data_AF-A0A969T914-F1
#
_entry.id   AF-A0A969T914-F1
#
_cell.length_a   1.000
_cell.length_b   1.000
_cell.length_c   1.000
_cell.angle_alpha   90.00
_cell.angle_beta   90.00
_cell.angle_gamma   90.00
#
_symmetry.space_group_name_H-M   'P 1'
#
loop_
_entity.id
_entity.type
_entity.pdbx_description
1 polymer ?
#
loop_
_entity_poly.entity_id
_entity_poly.type
_entity_poly.pdbx_seq_one_letter_code
_entity_poly.pdbx_strand_id
1 'polypeptide(L)'
;MEKQIVRILNLEILEPGTFISNTIMATACFIFFSNLRRISVTKSDKYLSFYFLYMALSALTGAFAHSFYLYTGKFLHVITWIITGIAIYYIEYGLSPNLKQKDRFLNFAKYNW
;
A
#
# COMPACT_ATOMS: atom_id res chain seq x y z
N MET A 1 -3.31 13.61 23.88
CA MET A 1 -2.84 12.23 24.13
C MET A 1 -1.33 12.27 24.08
N GLU A 2 -0.65 11.84 25.15
CA GLU A 2 0.82 11.83 25.17
C GLU A 2 1.36 10.85 24.12
N LYS A 3 2.37 11.27 23.37
CA LYS A 3 3.06 10.40 22.41
C LYS A 3 3.98 9.47 23.19
N GLN A 4 3.81 8.16 23.01
CA GLN A 4 4.69 7.17 23.64
C GLN A 4 6.08 7.21 23.01
N ILE A 5 7.12 7.26 23.84
CA ILE A 5 8.52 7.24 23.40
C ILE A 5 9.22 6.07 24.08
N VAL A 6 9.93 5.27 23.29
CA VAL A 6 10.81 4.20 23.76
C VAL A 6 12.24 4.56 23.40
N ARG A 7 13.14 4.55 24.38
CA ARG A 7 14.56 4.79 24.17
C ARG A 7 15.27 3.46 24.00
N ILE A 8 15.89 3.25 22.85
CA ILE A 8 16.75 2.09 22.57
C ILE A 8 18.14 2.62 22.26
N LEU A 9 19.11 2.36 23.14
CA LEU A 9 20.44 2.96 23.08
C LEU A 9 20.34 4.50 23.06
N ASN A 10 20.80 5.13 21.97
CA ASN A 10 20.73 6.59 21.73
C ASN A 10 19.61 6.98 20.74
N LEU A 11 18.72 6.04 20.41
CA LEU A 11 17.59 6.28 19.51
C LEU A 11 16.30 6.43 20.31
N GLU A 12 15.60 7.54 20.08
CA GLU A 12 14.26 7.80 20.59
C GLU A 12 13.23 7.38 19.53
N ILE A 13 12.57 6.25 19.77
CA ILE A 13 11.54 5.70 18.89
C ILE A 13 10.18 6.19 19.38
N LEU A 14 9.47 6.89 18.51
CA LEU A 14 8.15 7.43 18.82
C LEU A 14 7.04 6.49 18.32
N GLU A 15 5.98 6.36 19.11
CA GLU A 15 4.78 5.57 18.78
C GLU A 15 5.09 4.12 18.31
N PRO A 16 5.74 3.28 19.15
CA PRO A 16 6.10 1.91 18.79
C PRO A 16 4.88 1.04 18.39
N GLY A 17 3.71 1.32 18.97
CA GLY A 17 2.47 0.66 18.56
C GLY A 17 2.10 0.94 17.11
N THR A 18 2.31 2.17 16.64
CA THR A 18 2.09 2.57 15.24
C THR A 18 3.10 1.91 14.31
N PHE A 19 4.35 1.75 14.75
CA PHE A 19 5.36 1.00 13.98
C PHE A 19 4.93 -0.45 13.74
N ILE A 20 4.50 -1.14 14.79
CA ILE A 20 4.08 -2.54 14.73
C ILE A 20 2.84 -2.68 13.84
N SER A 21 1.81 -1.88 14.07
CA SER A 21 0.57 -1.97 13.29
C SER A 21 0.80 -1.66 11.80
N ASN A 22 1.60 -0.64 11.48
CA ASN A 22 1.96 -0.33 10.10
C ASN A 22 2.81 -1.44 9.45
N THR A 23 3.70 -2.09 10.20
CA THR A 23 4.49 -3.23 9.68
C THR A 23 3.61 -4.45 9.39
N ILE A 24 2.63 -4.74 10.26
CA ILE A 24 1.63 -5.77 10.02
C ILE A 24 0.81 -5.44 8.77
N MET A 25 0.34 -4.20 8.65
CA MET A 25 -0.40 -3.73 7.47
C MET A 25 0.43 -3.86 6.19
N ALA A 26 1.70 -3.45 6.23
CA ALA A 26 2.62 -3.56 5.10
C ALA A 26 2.78 -5.01 4.65
N THR A 27 2.97 -5.91 5.62
CA THR A 27 3.11 -7.36 5.38
C THR A 27 1.84 -7.94 4.75
N ALA A 28 0.67 -7.65 5.32
CA ALA A 28 -0.60 -8.12 4.79
C ALA A 28 -0.86 -7.63 3.36
N CYS A 29 -0.62 -6.33 3.11
CA CYS A 29 -0.76 -5.74 1.77
C CYS A 29 0.22 -6.37 0.77
N PHE A 30 1.46 -6.65 1.17
CA PHE A 30 2.43 -7.31 0.29
C PHE A 30 2.03 -8.77 -0.04
N ILE A 31 1.46 -9.50 0.92
CA ILE A 31 0.89 -10.83 0.70
C ILE A 31 -0.27 -10.74 -0.31
N PHE A 32 -1.18 -9.78 -0.14
CA PHE A 32 -2.30 -9.56 -1.06
C PHE A 32 -1.83 -9.21 -2.47
N PHE A 33 -0.82 -8.34 -2.61
CA PHE A 33 -0.18 -8.07 -3.89
C PHE A 33 0.35 -9.36 -4.52
N SER A 34 1.13 -10.15 -3.78
CA SER A 34 1.75 -11.37 -4.28
C SER A 34 0.72 -12.40 -4.75
N ASN A 35 -0.34 -12.60 -3.96
CA ASN A 35 -1.43 -13.52 -4.29
C ASN A 35 -2.21 -13.04 -5.51
N LEU A 36 -2.64 -11.77 -5.49
CA LEU A 36 -3.46 -11.20 -6.56
C LEU A 36 -2.68 -11.12 -7.87
N ARG A 37 -1.39 -10.78 -7.82
CA ARG A 37 -0.53 -10.71 -9.01
C ARG A 37 -0.36 -12.07 -9.69
N ARG A 38 -0.29 -13.16 -8.92
CA ARG A 38 -0.19 -14.53 -9.46
C ARG A 38 -1.46 -14.97 -10.19
N ILE A 39 -2.63 -14.56 -9.72
CA ILE A 39 -3.93 -14.94 -10.29
C ILE A 39 -4.54 -13.88 -11.21
N SER A 40 -3.84 -12.76 -11.45
CA SER A 40 -4.36 -11.64 -12.24
C SER A 40 -4.54 -12.02 -13.71
N VAL A 41 -5.79 -12.12 -14.16
CA VAL A 41 -6.12 -12.38 -15.57
C VAL A 41 -6.42 -11.08 -16.29
N THR A 42 -7.12 -10.17 -15.61
CA THR A 42 -7.62 -8.93 -16.20
C THR A 42 -6.70 -7.75 -15.93
N LYS A 43 -6.89 -6.64 -16.66
CA LYS A 43 -6.17 -5.39 -16.35
C LYS A 43 -6.62 -4.87 -14.98
N SER A 44 -7.92 -4.94 -14.70
CA SER A 44 -8.51 -4.64 -13.39
C SER A 44 -7.75 -5.31 -12.24
N ASP A 45 -7.52 -6.63 -12.33
CA ASP A 45 -6.80 -7.38 -11.30
C ASP A 45 -5.36 -6.90 -11.12
N LYS A 46 -4.68 -6.57 -12.23
CA LYS A 46 -3.31 -6.05 -12.19
C LYS A 46 -3.25 -4.70 -11.48
N TYR A 47 -4.16 -3.77 -11.79
CA TYR A 47 -4.21 -2.46 -11.11
C TYR A 47 -4.52 -2.62 -9.62
N LEU A 48 -5.48 -3.50 -9.27
CA LEU A 48 -5.78 -3.81 -7.88
C LEU A 48 -4.59 -4.45 -7.15
N SER A 49 -3.79 -5.30 -7.82
CA SER A 49 -2.56 -5.82 -7.23
C SER A 49 -1.57 -4.70 -6.91
N PHE A 50 -1.38 -3.75 -7.84
CA PHE A 50 -0.49 -2.62 -7.61
C PHE A 50 -0.97 -1.70 -6.49
N TYR A 51 -2.28 -1.51 -6.31
CA TYR A 51 -2.80 -0.81 -5.12
C TYR A 51 -2.24 -1.39 -3.83
N PHE A 52 -2.30 -2.73 -3.67
CA PHE A 52 -1.77 -3.39 -2.47
C PHE A 52 -0.25 -3.25 -2.34
N LEU A 53 0.50 -3.24 -3.45
CA LEU A 53 1.94 -2.99 -3.40
C LEU A 53 2.25 -1.57 -2.88
N TYR A 54 1.61 -0.55 -3.44
CA TYR A 54 1.85 0.83 -3.02
C TYR A 54 1.31 1.10 -1.61
N MET A 55 0.20 0.47 -1.20
CA MET A 55 -0.23 0.50 0.20
C MET A 55 0.77 -0.15 1.13
N ALA A 56 1.40 -1.26 0.74
CA ALA A 56 2.45 -1.90 1.54
C ALA A 56 3.65 -0.97 1.74
N LEU A 57 4.11 -0.34 0.65
CA LEU A 57 5.20 0.64 0.70
C LEU A 57 4.82 1.85 1.57
N SER A 58 3.61 2.37 1.42
CA SER A 58 3.11 3.50 2.21
C SER A 58 3.03 3.15 3.69
N ALA A 59 2.50 1.98 4.04
CA ALA A 59 2.44 1.54 5.43
C ALA A 59 3.86 1.39 6.02
N LEU A 60 4.80 0.82 5.26
CA LEU A 60 6.18 0.67 5.71
C LEU A 60 6.88 2.03 5.91
N THR A 61 6.75 2.96 4.96
CA THR A 61 7.28 4.31 5.15
C THR A 61 6.58 5.05 6.28
N GLY A 62 5.30 4.79 6.49
CA GLY A 62 4.53 5.31 7.63
C GLY A 62 5.05 4.78 8.97
N ALA A 63 5.39 3.49 9.07
CA ALA A 63 6.02 2.92 10.25
C ALA A 63 7.29 3.70 10.62
N PHE A 64 8.17 3.92 9.63
CA PHE A 64 9.39 4.70 9.82
C PHE A 64 9.14 6.18 10.09
N ALA A 65 8.14 6.79 9.44
CA ALA A 65 7.80 8.19 9.64
C ALA A 65 7.38 8.48 11.08
N HIS A 66 6.56 7.60 11.66
CA HIS A 66 6.15 7.69 13.07
C HIS A 66 7.34 7.43 14.00
N SER A 67 8.08 6.35 13.81
CA SER A 67 9.19 5.96 14.69
C SER A 67 10.35 6.94 14.71
N PHE A 68 10.72 7.48 13.55
CA PHE A 68 11.87 8.37 13.39
C PHE A 68 11.45 9.83 13.18
N TYR A 69 10.27 10.22 13.66
CA TYR A 69 9.77 11.59 13.54
C TYR A 69 10.73 12.63 14.12
N LEU A 70 11.38 12.31 15.25
CA LEU A 70 12.34 13.21 15.92
C LEU A 70 13.58 13.50 15.07
N TYR A 71 13.90 12.62 14.11
CA TYR A 71 15.08 12.72 13.26
C TYR A 71 14.76 13.22 11.85
N THR A 72 13.60 12.82 11.32
CA THR A 72 13.21 13.09 9.93
C THR A 72 12.14 14.17 9.80
N GLY A 73 11.55 14.60 10.92
CA GLY A 73 10.43 15.52 10.96
C GLY A 73 9.28 15.04 10.08
N LYS A 74 8.77 15.94 9.24
CA LYS A 74 7.65 15.62 8.33
C LYS A 74 8.08 14.95 7.02
N PHE A 75 9.37 14.81 6.74
CA PHE A 75 9.85 14.36 5.43
C PHE A 75 9.32 12.96 5.06
N LEU A 76 9.46 11.98 5.96
CA LEU A 76 8.95 10.62 5.72
C LEU A 76 7.42 10.55 5.69
N HIS A 77 6.73 11.45 6.40
CA HIS A 77 5.27 11.57 6.30
C HIS A 77 4.84 12.04 4.91
N VAL A 78 5.53 13.04 4.34
CA VAL A 78 5.25 13.52 2.97
C VAL A 78 5.46 12.41 1.96
N ILE A 79 6.55 11.65 2.07
CA ILE A 79 6.79 10.47 1.21
C ILE A 79 5.65 9.46 1.35
N THR A 80 5.25 9.14 2.59
CA THR A 80 4.14 8.24 2.86
C THR A 80 2.85 8.71 2.18
N TRP A 81 2.53 10.00 2.25
CA TRP A 81 1.33 10.56 1.63
C TRP A 81 1.38 10.52 0.10
N ILE A 82 2.54 10.78 -0.50
CA ILE A 82 2.72 10.65 -1.95
C ILE A 82 2.49 9.21 -2.40
N ILE A 83 3.07 8.24 -1.69
CA ILE A 83 2.90 6.81 -2.00
C ILE A 83 1.43 6.40 -1.81
N THR A 84 0.74 6.90 -0.77
CA THR A 84 -0.71 6.69 -0.58
C THR A 84 -1.49 7.24 -1.78
N GLY A 85 -1.16 8.43 -2.28
CA GLY A 85 -1.80 9.01 -3.48
C GLY A 85 -1.64 8.13 -4.71
N ILE A 86 -0.45 7.55 -4.91
CA ILE A 86 -0.20 6.59 -5.98
C ILE A 86 -1.07 5.33 -5.79
N ALA A 87 -1.17 4.81 -4.57
CA ALA A 87 -2.06 3.68 -4.28
C ALA A 87 -3.52 4.01 -4.65
N ILE A 88 -4.02 5.20 -4.26
CA ILE A 88 -5.37 5.67 -4.58
C ILE A 88 -5.63 5.66 -6.09
N TYR A 89 -4.66 6.14 -6.89
CA TYR A 89 -4.75 6.07 -8.35
C TYR A 89 -4.95 4.63 -8.87
N TYR A 90 -4.21 3.67 -8.32
CA TYR A 90 -4.31 2.26 -8.74
C TYR A 90 -5.65 1.62 -8.39
N ILE A 91 -6.21 1.90 -7.20
CA ILE A 91 -7.51 1.35 -6.81
C ILE A 91 -8.65 2.00 -7.61
N GLU A 92 -8.60 3.31 -7.85
CA GLU A 92 -9.59 4.00 -8.67
C GLU A 92 -9.63 3.41 -10.09
N TYR A 93 -8.47 3.29 -10.73
CA TYR A 93 -8.39 2.76 -12.09
C TYR A 93 -8.74 1.26 -12.13
N GLY A 94 -8.29 0.48 -11.15
CA GLY A 94 -8.62 -0.94 -11.04
C GLY A 94 -10.11 -1.22 -10.83
N LEU A 95 -10.84 -0.32 -10.17
CA LEU A 95 -12.27 -0.47 -9.95
C LEU A 95 -13.14 0.17 -11.05
N SER A 96 -12.54 0.89 -12.01
CA SER A 96 -13.28 1.58 -13.06
C SER A 96 -14.17 0.63 -13.88
N PRO A 97 -15.48 0.94 -14.05
CA PRO A 97 -16.42 0.11 -14.79
C PRO A 97 -15.99 -0.15 -16.25
N ASN A 98 -15.37 0.85 -16.88
CA ASN A 98 -14.95 0.79 -18.28
C ASN A 98 -13.88 -0.29 -18.51
N LEU A 99 -12.95 -0.45 -17.56
CA LEU A 99 -11.93 -1.50 -17.61
C LEU A 99 -12.56 -2.89 -17.43
N LYS A 100 -13.47 -3.04 -16.47
CA LYS A 100 -14.17 -4.31 -16.23
C LYS A 100 -15.05 -4.73 -17.41
N GLN A 101 -15.69 -3.78 -18.10
CA GLN A 101 -16.49 -4.08 -19.29
C GLN A 101 -15.60 -4.52 -20.45
N LYS A 102 -14.49 -3.82 -20.69
CA LYS A 102 -13.50 -4.19 -21.72
C LYS A 102 -12.88 -5.56 -21.46
N ASP A 103 -12.51 -5.84 -20.23
CA ASP A 103 -11.93 -7.13 -19.84
C ASP A 103 -12.95 -8.28 -20.01
N ARG A 104 -14.24 -8.05 -19.69
CA ARG A 104 -15.32 -9.03 -19.96
C ARG A 104 -15.52 -9.29 -21.45
N PHE A 105 -15.55 -8.25 -22.28
CA PHE A 105 -15.71 -8.38 -23.72
C PHE A 105 -14.54 -9.17 -24.36
N LEU A 106 -13.31 -8.83 -23.99
CA LEU A 106 -12.12 -9.53 -24.49
C LEU A 106 -12.10 -11.00 -24.08
N ASN A 107 -12.49 -11.32 -22.85
CA ASN A 107 -12.61 -12.71 -22.42
C ASN A 107 -13.71 -13.45 -23.20
N PHE A 108 -14.89 -12.85 -23.39
CA PHE A 108 -15.95 -13.45 -24.20
C PHE A 108 -15.49 -13.74 -25.63
N ALA A 109 -14.82 -12.79 -26.28
CA ALA A 109 -14.30 -12.95 -27.64
C ALA A 109 -13.26 -14.09 -27.75
N LYS A 110 -12.43 -14.28 -26.72
CA LYS A 110 -11.38 -15.32 -26.70
C LYS A 110 -11.91 -16.75 -26.57
N TYR A 111 -13.09 -16.94 -25.98
CA TYR A 111 -13.64 -18.28 -25.70
C TYR A 111 -14.83 -18.68 -26.60
N ASN A 112 -15.28 -17.80 -27.50
CA ASN A 112 -16.43 -18.03 -28.38
C ASN A 112 -16.10 -17.88 -29.88
N TRP A 113 -14.81 -17.77 -30.22
CA TRP A 113 -14.25 -17.77 -31.57
C TRP A 113 -12.96 -18.60 -31.55
#